data_AF-K6VBU6-F1
#
_entry.id   AF-K6VBU6-F1
#
_cell.length_a   1.000
_cell.length_b   1.000
_cell.length_c   1.000
_cell.angle_alpha   90.00
_cell.angle_beta   90.00
_cell.angle_gamma   90.00
#
_symmetry.space_group_name_H-M   'P 1'
#
loop_
_entity.id
_entity.type
_entity.pdbx_description
1 polymer ?
#
loop_
_entity_poly.entity_id
_entity_poly.type
_entity_poly.pdbx_seq_one_letter_code
_entity_poly.pdbx_strand_id
1 'polypeptide(L)'
;MNPQNDASPVDLARRRARYLTGLLWHIGVFLIINAAFWALDLAIGAPGAQWAVWITAVWGFALAFHVLAYLIDGRQLEERKTRKYLSRDEHPSSGS
;
A
#
# COMPACT_ATOMS: atom_id res chain seq x y z
N MET A 1 18.44 -21.01 -24.69
CA MET A 1 17.36 -20.03 -24.45
C MET A 1 17.06 -20.07 -22.96
N ASN A 2 17.58 -19.11 -22.19
CA ASN A 2 17.39 -19.04 -20.73
C ASN A 2 16.71 -17.69 -20.43
N PRO A 3 15.49 -17.67 -19.87
CA PRO A 3 14.78 -16.43 -19.64
C PRO A 3 15.46 -15.70 -18.47
N GLN A 4 16.20 -14.65 -18.80
CA GLN A 4 16.56 -13.60 -17.87
C GLN A 4 15.25 -13.08 -17.24
N ASN A 5 14.96 -13.55 -16.03
CA ASN A 5 13.89 -13.04 -15.16
C ASN A 5 14.44 -11.89 -14.30
N ASP A 6 15.17 -10.98 -14.92
CA ASP A 6 15.47 -9.67 -14.38
C ASP A 6 14.30 -8.76 -14.71
N ALA A 7 13.27 -8.76 -13.85
CA ALA A 7 12.17 -7.81 -13.96
C ALA A 7 12.76 -6.41 -14.22
N SER A 8 12.47 -5.86 -15.40
CA SER A 8 13.13 -4.64 -15.86
C SER A 8 12.86 -3.52 -14.84
N PRO A 9 13.73 -2.50 -14.73
CA PRO A 9 13.47 -1.35 -13.87
C PRO A 9 12.07 -0.75 -14.08
N VAL A 10 11.55 -0.85 -15.31
CA VAL A 10 10.20 -0.45 -15.71
C VAL A 10 9.13 -1.36 -15.10
N ASP A 11 9.32 -2.69 -15.06
CA ASP A 11 8.38 -3.63 -14.43
C ASP A 11 8.28 -3.43 -12.91
N LEU A 12 9.40 -3.13 -12.26
CA LEU A 12 9.45 -2.81 -10.84
C LEU A 12 8.77 -1.47 -10.54
N ALA A 13 9.01 -0.45 -11.37
CA ALA A 13 8.32 0.84 -11.29
C ALA A 13 6.81 0.68 -11.49
N ARG A 14 6.38 -0.12 -12.47
CA ARG A 14 4.96 -0.46 -12.70
C ARG A 14 4.34 -1.21 -11.53
N ARG A 15 5.06 -2.16 -10.92
CA ARG A 15 4.57 -2.88 -9.73
C ARG A 15 4.34 -1.93 -8.56
N ARG A 16 5.31 -1.05 -8.26
CA ARG A 16 5.15 -0.02 -7.21
C ARG A 16 4.01 0.95 -7.52
N ALA A 17 3.91 1.44 -8.76
CA ALA A 17 2.86 2.35 -9.17
C ALA A 17 1.47 1.72 -9.00
N ARG A 18 1.26 0.48 -9.49
CA ARG A 18 -0.02 -0.23 -9.33
C ARG A 18 -0.41 -0.41 -7.86
N TYR A 19 0.56 -0.73 -7.01
CA TYR A 19 0.31 -0.95 -5.59
C TYR A 19 -0.04 0.37 -4.88
N LEU A 20 0.67 1.46 -5.19
CA LEU A 20 0.34 2.81 -4.72
C LEU A 20 -1.05 3.27 -5.19
N THR A 21 -1.39 3.03 -6.46
CA THR A 21 -2.71 3.34 -7.00
C THR A 21 -3.81 2.57 -6.27
N GLY A 22 -3.57 1.29 -5.96
CA GLY A 22 -4.49 0.48 -5.16
C GLY A 22 -4.70 1.07 -3.76
N LEU A 23 -3.64 1.42 -3.04
CA LEU A 23 -3.75 2.00 -1.71
C LEU A 23 -4.46 3.38 -1.75
N LEU A 24 -4.08 4.24 -2.69
CA LEU A 24 -4.70 5.57 -2.86
C LEU A 24 -6.18 5.48 -3.20
N TRP A 25 -6.58 4.48 -3.99
CA TRP A 25 -8.00 4.22 -4.27
C TRP A 25 -8.76 3.91 -2.99
N HIS A 26 -8.23 3.03 -2.14
CA HIS A 26 -8.89 2.69 -0.87
C HIS A 26 -8.95 3.88 0.09
N ILE A 27 -7.89 4.69 0.16
CA ILE A 27 -7.89 5.93 0.96
C ILE A 27 -8.94 6.91 0.41
N GLY A 28 -9.00 7.10 -0.92
CA GLY A 28 -9.95 8.00 -1.55
C GLY A 28 -11.40 7.58 -1.30
N VAL A 29 -11.72 6.30 -1.53
CA VAL A 29 -13.06 5.75 -1.25
C VAL A 29 -13.39 5.88 0.23
N PHE A 30 -12.45 5.60 1.13
CA PHE A 30 -12.65 5.75 2.57
C PHE A 30 -13.01 7.20 2.93
N LEU A 31 -12.28 8.19 2.44
CA LEU A 31 -12.55 9.60 2.73
C LEU A 31 -13.91 10.04 2.19
N ILE A 32 -14.25 9.70 0.95
CA ILE A 32 -15.50 10.09 0.30
C ILE A 32 -16.71 9.50 1.02
N ILE A 33 -16.68 8.19 1.29
CA ILE A 33 -17.79 7.48 1.93
C ILE A 33 -17.98 7.95 3.38
N ASN A 34 -16.88 8.15 4.13
CA ASN A 34 -17.00 8.67 5.50
C ASN A 34 -17.52 10.10 5.52
N ALA A 35 -17.04 10.97 4.63
CA ALA A 35 -17.59 12.34 4.51
C ALA A 35 -19.11 12.30 4.24
N ALA A 36 -19.58 11.41 3.37
CA ALA A 36 -21.01 11.22 3.11
C ALA A 36 -21.78 10.72 4.35
N PHE A 37 -21.23 9.75 5.09
CA PHE A 37 -21.86 9.26 6.33
C PHE A 37 -21.93 10.30 7.42
N TRP A 38 -20.85 11.08 7.64
CA TRP A 38 -20.86 12.18 8.59
C TRP A 38 -21.82 13.28 8.18
N ALA A 39 -21.93 13.59 6.88
CA ALA A 39 -22.93 14.54 6.38
C ALA A 39 -24.37 14.05 6.64
N LEU A 40 -24.65 12.75 6.45
CA LEU A 40 -25.95 12.15 6.73
C LEU A 40 -26.26 12.10 8.23
N ASP A 41 -25.29 11.74 9.07
CA ASP A 41 -25.41 11.71 10.52
C ASP A 41 -25.72 13.11 11.09
N LEU A 42 -25.06 14.15 10.56
CA LEU A 42 -25.34 15.54 10.95
C LEU A 42 -26.67 16.08 10.39
N ALA A 43 -27.10 15.63 9.21
CA ALA A 43 -28.30 16.13 8.55
C ALA A 43 -29.60 15.44 9.00
N ILE A 44 -29.53 14.14 9.34
CA ILE A 44 -30.71 13.29 9.59
C ILE A 44 -30.60 12.54 10.93
N GLY A 45 -29.43 12.58 11.59
CA GLY A 45 -29.20 11.84 12.83
C GLY A 45 -30.05 12.35 13.99
N ALA A 46 -30.66 11.39 14.71
CA ALA A 46 -31.36 11.69 15.96
C ALA A 46 -30.34 12.04 17.07
N PRO A 47 -30.68 12.93 18.02
CA PRO A 47 -29.81 13.26 19.14
C PRO A 47 -29.42 11.98 19.91
N GLY A 48 -28.12 11.70 19.99
CA GLY A 48 -27.56 10.54 20.70
C GLY A 48 -27.27 9.30 19.84
N ALA A 49 -27.67 9.27 18.57
CA ALA A 49 -27.36 8.17 17.66
C ALA A 49 -26.18 8.55 16.73
N GLN A 50 -24.95 8.49 17.24
CA GLN A 50 -23.73 8.73 16.44
C GLN A 50 -23.31 7.45 15.70
N TRP A 51 -24.13 7.00 14.75
CA TRP A 51 -23.90 5.73 14.05
C TRP A 51 -22.77 5.82 13.02
N ALA A 52 -22.50 7.02 12.48
CA ALA A 52 -21.37 7.25 11.58
C ALA A 52 -20.02 6.91 12.25
N VAL A 53 -19.84 7.24 13.54
CA VAL A 53 -18.60 6.93 14.30
C VAL A 53 -18.29 5.44 14.28
N TRP A 54 -19.29 4.58 14.47
CA TRP A 54 -19.08 3.13 14.52
C TRP A 54 -18.72 2.56 13.14
N ILE A 55 -19.36 3.05 12.08
CA ILE A 55 -19.02 2.67 10.71
C ILE A 55 -17.61 3.14 10.35
N THR A 56 -17.28 4.40 10.66
CA THR A 56 -15.94 4.95 10.45
C THR A 56 -14.87 4.17 11.22
N ALA A 57 -15.15 3.77 12.45
CA ALA A 57 -14.20 3.04 13.29
C ALA A 57 -13.86 1.65 12.72
N VAL A 58 -14.87 0.86 12.35
CA VAL A 58 -14.66 -0.48 11.77
C VAL A 58 -13.92 -0.40 10.44
N TRP A 59 -14.34 0.52 9.56
CA TRP A 59 -13.72 0.67 8.25
C TRP A 59 -12.34 1.33 8.32
N GLY A 60 -12.13 2.24 9.25
CA GLY A 60 -10.83 2.89 9.49
C GLY A 60 -9.80 1.89 9.97
N PHE A 61 -10.23 0.91 10.77
CA PHE A 61 -9.39 -0.21 11.18
C PHE A 61 -8.98 -1.09 9.99
N ALA A 62 -9.90 -1.42 9.09
CA ALA A 62 -9.57 -2.14 7.86
C ALA A 62 -8.59 -1.36 6.96
N LEU A 63 -8.75 -0.04 6.84
CA LEU A 63 -7.79 0.81 6.09
C LEU A 63 -6.39 0.80 6.73
N ALA A 64 -6.30 0.82 8.06
CA ALA A 64 -5.03 0.74 8.77
C ALA A 64 -4.26 -0.55 8.43
N PHE A 65 -4.96 -1.69 8.30
CA PHE A 65 -4.34 -2.94 7.84
C PHE A 65 -3.81 -2.85 6.40
N HIS A 66 -4.51 -2.17 5.49
CA HIS A 66 -4.04 -1.98 4.12
C HIS A 66 -2.75 -1.13 4.07
N VAL A 67 -2.69 -0.09 4.89
CA VAL A 67 -1.47 0.74 5.04
C VAL A 67 -0.32 -0.08 5.64
N LEU A 68 -0.60 -0.90 6.66
CA LEU A 68 0.42 -1.75 7.27
C LEU A 68 0.97 -2.80 6.29
N ALA A 69 0.09 -3.44 5.50
CA ALA A 69 0.49 -4.37 4.45
C ALA A 69 1.38 -3.70 3.40
N TYR A 70 1.03 -2.48 2.98
CA TYR A 70 1.84 -1.67 2.07
C TYR A 70 3.25 -1.42 2.61
N LEU A 71 3.36 -1.02 3.89
CA LEU A 71 4.65 -0.73 4.52
C LEU A 71 5.53 -1.98 4.63
N ILE A 72 4.96 -3.13 4.98
CA ILE A 72 5.71 -4.39 5.09
C ILE A 72 6.23 -4.84 3.71
N ASP A 73 5.39 -4.77 2.67
CA ASP A 73 5.79 -5.16 1.31
C ASP A 73 6.88 -4.23 0.75
N GLY A 74 6.76 -2.91 1.01
CA GLY A 74 7.78 -1.93 0.67
C GLY A 74 9.16 -2.25 1.28
N ARG A 75 9.19 -2.60 2.58
CA ARG A 75 10.41 -2.98 3.31
C ARG A 75 11.04 -4.27 2.78
N GLN A 76 10.24 -5.32 2.52
CA GLN A 76 10.77 -6.56 1.95
C GLN A 76 11.40 -6.36 0.58
N LEU A 77 10.81 -5.51 -0.26
CA LEU A 77 11.37 -5.19 -1.57
C LEU A 77 12.72 -4.46 -1.46
N GLU A 78 12.88 -3.61 -0.45
CA GLU A 78 14.13 -2.88 -0.20
C GLU A 78 15.24 -3.83 0.28
N GLU A 79 14.94 -4.69 1.25
CA GLU A 79 15.89 -5.70 1.75
C GLU A 79 16.37 -6.66 0.64
N ARG A 80 15.45 -7.10 -0.24
CA ARG A 80 15.79 -7.94 -1.40
C ARG A 80 16.74 -7.23 -2.37
N LYS A 81 16.56 -5.92 -2.58
CA LYS A 81 17.45 -5.13 -3.44
C LYS A 81 18.84 -4.97 -2.84
N THR A 82 18.92 -4.61 -1.56
CA THR A 82 20.21 -4.45 -0.86
C THR A 82 21.02 -5.74 -0.90
N ARG A 83 20.38 -6.90 -0.65
CA ARG A 83 21.04 -8.20 -0.78
C ARG A 83 21.57 -8.47 -2.19
N LYS A 84 20.81 -8.11 -3.23
CA LYS A 84 21.20 -8.31 -4.62
C LYS A 84 22.42 -7.46 -5.01
N TYR A 85 22.51 -6.22 -4.55
CA TYR A 85 23.68 -5.36 -4.80
C TYR A 85 24.95 -5.90 -4.13
N LEU A 86 24.86 -6.28 -2.85
CA LEU A 86 25.99 -6.89 -2.12
C LEU A 86 26.50 -8.16 -2.82
N SER A 87 25.61 -9.06 -3.25
CA SER A 87 26.01 -10.27 -4.00
C SER A 87 26.60 -10.00 -5.39
N ARG A 88 26.36 -8.82 -5.97
CA ARG A 88 26.90 -8.46 -7.29
C ARG A 88 28.28 -7.82 -7.19
N ASP A 89 28.56 -7.11 -6.11
CA ASP A 89 29.86 -6.49 -5.84
C ASP A 89 30.91 -7.50 -5.34
N GLU A 90 30.47 -8.66 -4.83
CA GLU A 90 31.35 -9.75 -4.38
C GLU A 90 31.92 -10.59 -5.56
N HIS A 91 31.27 -10.57 -6.72
CA HIS A 91 31.63 -11.38 -7.90
C HIS A 91 32.52 -10.76 -9.02
N PRO A 92 32.97 -9.47 -9.05
CA PRO A 92 33.80 -8.94 -10.14
C PRO A 92 35.33 -9.01 -9.93
N SER A 93 35.89 -9.63 -8.88
CA SER A 93 37.33 -9.50 -8.56
C SER A 93 38.12 -10.81 -8.33
N SER A 94 37.66 -11.95 -8.84
CA SER A 94 38.40 -13.23 -8.75
C SER A 94 38.78 -13.83 -10.10
N GLY A 95 39.10 -12.99 -11.09
CA GLY A 95 39.46 -13.43 -12.43
C GLY A 95 40.42 -12.47 -13.13
N SER A 96 41.61 -12.29 -12.56
CA SER A 96 42.80 -11.82 -13.28
C SER A 96 43.68 -13.01 -13.61
#